data_AF-G2PP09-F1
#
_entry.id   AF-G2PP09-F1
#
_cell.length_a   1.000
_cell.length_b   1.000
_cell.length_c   1.000
_cell.angle_alpha   90.00
_cell.angle_beta   90.00
_cell.angle_gamma   90.00
#
_symmetry.space_group_name_H-M   'P 1'
#
loop_
_entity.id
_entity.type
_entity.pdbx_description
1 polymer ?
#
loop_
_entity_poly.entity_id
_entity_poly.type
_entity_poly.pdbx_seq_one_letter_code
_entity_poly.pdbx_strand_id
1 'polypeptide(L)' 'MISLEQQNELSQLISDTYGTSEAFTQHLELCLEMLFYLEEDTFSRVEIQEVATALRRVVRVLRG' A
#
# COMPACT_ATOMS: atom_id res chain seq x y z
N MET A 1 -0.61 18.16 2.36
CA MET A 1 0.10 17.93 1.09
C MET A 1 1.57 17.78 1.46
N ILE A 2 2.22 16.68 1.07
CA ILE A 2 3.65 16.44 1.41
C ILE A 2 4.57 17.35 0.58
N SER A 3 5.74 17.68 1.11
CA SER A 3 6.71 18.54 0.42
C SER A 3 7.27 17.88 -0.85
N LEU A 4 7.87 18.66 -1.75
CA LEU A 4 8.51 18.13 -2.95
C LEU A 4 9.71 17.22 -2.58
N GLU A 5 10.43 17.56 -1.53
CA GLU A 5 11.53 16.76 -0.98
C GLU A 5 11.03 15.38 -0.55
N GLN A 6 9.93 15.32 0.21
CA GLN A 6 9.30 14.07 0.64
C GLN A 6 8.79 13.23 -0.55
N GLN A 7 8.30 13.87 -1.62
CA GLN A 7 7.87 13.16 -2.84
C GLN A 7 9.06 12.52 -3.57
N ASN A 8 10.19 13.22 -3.63
CA ASN A 8 11.42 12.71 -4.24
C ASN A 8 12.00 11.55 -3.41
N GLU A 9 12.08 11.70 -2.08
CA GLU A 9 12.52 10.64 -1.18
C GLU A 9 11.64 9.39 -1.30
N LEU A 10 10.32 9.56 -1.33
CA LEU A 10 9.40 8.45 -1.51
C LEU A 10 9.59 7.76 -2.87
N SER A 11 9.76 8.55 -3.93
CA SER A 11 9.98 8.02 -5.28
C SER A 11 11.31 7.25 -5.38
N GLN A 12 12.37 7.76 -4.74
CA GLN A 12 13.65 7.05 -4.61
C GLN A 12 13.50 5.75 -3.84
N LEU A 13 12.82 5.77 -2.68
CA LEU A 13 12.60 4.58 -1.87
C LEU A 13 11.82 3.51 -2.65
N ILE A 14 10.80 3.90 -3.43
CA ILE A 14 10.05 2.99 -4.30
C ILE A 14 10.97 2.41 -5.38
N SER A 15 11.79 3.23 -6.03
CA SER A 15 12.74 2.78 -7.05
C SER A 15 13.79 1.82 -6.48
N ASP A 16 14.34 2.13 -5.31
CA ASP A 16 15.41 1.33 -4.69
C ASP A 16 14.90 -0.03 -4.18
N THR A 17 13.66 -0.05 -3.67
CA THR A 17 13.08 -1.25 -3.05
C THR A 17 12.31 -2.12 -4.04
N TYR A 18 11.51 -1.49 -4.91
CA TYR A 18 10.58 -2.18 -5.80
C TYR A 18 10.90 -1.99 -7.29
N GLY A 19 11.86 -1.13 -7.63
CA GLY A 19 12.25 -0.82 -9.01
C GLY A 19 11.28 0.12 -9.72
N THR A 20 9.97 -0.16 -9.66
CA THR A 20 8.94 0.65 -10.33
C THR A 20 7.71 0.85 -9.45
N SER A 21 6.97 1.94 -9.71
CA SER A 21 5.65 2.19 -9.09
C SER A 21 4.65 1.05 -9.34
N GLU A 22 4.74 0.41 -10.50
CA GLU A 22 3.89 -0.72 -10.88
C GLU A 22 4.21 -1.96 -10.04
N ALA A 23 5.49 -2.30 -9.87
CA ALA A 23 5.91 -3.41 -9.01
C ALA A 23 5.51 -3.17 -7.55
N PHE A 24 5.63 -1.93 -7.06
CA PHE A 24 5.14 -1.58 -5.73
C PHE A 24 3.61 -1.73 -5.61
N THR A 25 2.87 -1.31 -6.64
CA THR A 25 1.42 -1.47 -6.70
C THR A 25 1.01 -2.95 -6.60
N GLN A 26 1.66 -3.81 -7.38
CA GLN A 26 1.41 -5.26 -7.33
C GLN A 26 1.69 -5.84 -5.93
N HIS A 27 2.74 -5.37 -5.27
CA HIS A 27 3.04 -5.79 -3.90
C HIS A 27 1.94 -5.38 -2.91
N LEU A 28 1.40 -4.17 -3.02
CA LEU A 28 0.28 -3.72 -2.17
C LEU A 28 -1.02 -4.50 -2.44
N GLU A 29 -1.25 -4.91 -3.68
CA GLU A 29 -2.37 -5.79 -4.03
C GLU A 29 -2.23 -7.18 -3.40
N LEU A 30 -1.02 -7.74 -3.38
CA LEU A 30 -0.76 -8.98 -2.63
C LEU A 30 -1.01 -8.80 -1.13
N CYS A 31 -0.65 -7.66 -0.55
CA CYS A 31 -0.98 -7.37 0.86
C CYS A 31 -2.51 -7.34 1.10
N LEU A 32 -3.30 -6.86 0.14
CA LEU A 32 -4.77 -6.93 0.22
C LEU A 32 -5.27 -8.37 0.19
N GLU A 33 -4.65 -9.24 -0.61
CA GLU A 33 -4.96 -10.67 -0.63
C GLU A 33 -4.60 -11.35 0.71
N MET A 34 -3.50 -10.96 1.34
CA MET A 34 -3.10 -11.51 2.65
C MET A 34 -4.11 -11.23 3.75
N LEU A 35 -4.90 -10.14 3.66
CA LEU A 35 -5.96 -9.86 4.64
C LEU A 35 -7.06 -10.92 4.68
N PHE A 36 -7.23 -11.70 3.60
CA PHE A 36 -8.19 -12.82 3.57
C PHE A 36 -7.72 -14.05 4.35
N TYR A 37 -6.44 -14.11 4.71
CA TYR A 37 -5.83 -15.23 5.43
C TYR A 37 -5.57 -14.92 6.91
N LEU A 38 -6.12 -13.82 7.43
CA LEU A 38 -6.07 -13.52 8.85
C LEU A 38 -6.86 -14.56 9.65
N GLU A 39 -6.31 -14.99 10.78
CA GLU A 39 -7.02 -15.87 11.70
C GLU A 39 -8.27 -15.18 12.26
N GLU A 40 -9.34 -15.95 12.44
CA GLU A 40 -10.59 -15.45 13.03
C GLU A 40 -10.33 -14.80 14.39
N ASP A 41 -11.08 -13.73 14.69
CA ASP A 41 -11.02 -12.96 15.94
C ASP A 41 -9.65 -12.32 16.28
N THR A 42 -8.68 -12.28 15.35
CA THR A 42 -7.40 -11.59 15.56
C THR A 42 -7.54 -10.07 15.48
N PHE A 43 -8.35 -9.59 14.52
CA PHE A 43 -8.64 -8.19 14.30
C PHE A 43 -10.14 -7.99 14.13
N SER A 44 -10.64 -6.83 14.54
CA SER A 44 -12.00 -6.45 14.23
C SER A 44 -12.17 -6.23 12.73
N ARG A 45 -13.40 -6.43 12.25
CA ARG A 45 -13.76 -6.14 10.86
C ARG A 45 -13.45 -4.68 10.46
N VAL A 46 -13.60 -3.74 11.40
CA VAL A 46 -13.35 -2.31 11.15
C VAL A 46 -11.86 -2.08 10.89
N GLU A 47 -10.97 -2.65 11.70
CA GLU A 47 -9.53 -2.52 11.52
C GLU A 47 -9.08 -3.08 10.16
N ILE A 48 -9.58 -4.26 9.77
CA ILE A 48 -9.26 -4.87 8.47
C ILE A 48 -9.75 -3.96 7.33
N GLN A 49 -10.94 -3.37 7.44
CA GLN A 49 -11.50 -2.47 6.44
C GLN A 49 -10.72 -1.15 6.33
N GLU A 50 -10.26 -0.60 7.45
CA GLU A 50 -9.44 0.61 7.46
C GLU A 50 -8.10 0.38 6.76
N VAL A 51 -7.42 -0.73 7.08
CA VAL A 51 -6.17 -1.13 6.41
C VAL A 51 -6.39 -1.34 4.91
N ALA A 52 -7.41 -2.12 4.54
CA ALA A 52 -7.72 -2.37 3.13
C ALA A 52 -8.04 -1.07 2.38
N THR A 53 -8.72 -0.12 3.03
CA THR A 53 -9.04 1.19 2.44
C THR A 53 -7.78 2.04 2.26
N ALA A 54 -6.87 2.05 3.23
CA ALA A 54 -5.62 2.76 3.14
C ALA A 54 -4.74 2.24 2.00
N LEU A 55 -4.56 0.91 1.90
CA LEU A 55 -3.79 0.27 0.83
C LEU A 55 -4.38 0.58 -0.56
N ARG A 56 -5.70 0.47 -0.72
CA ARG A 56 -6.39 0.81 -1.98
C ARG A 56 -6.21 2.26 -2.39
N ARG A 57 -6.17 3.20 -1.43
CA ARG A 57 -5.91 4.62 -1.72
C ARG A 57 -4.50 4.82 -2.26
N VAL A 58 -3.50 4.15 -1.68
CA VAL A 58 -2.12 4.22 -2.17
C VAL A 58 -2.02 3.64 -3.59
N VAL A 59 -2.57 2.44 -3.82
CA VAL A 59 -2.63 1.81 -5.14
C VAL A 59 -3.25 2.74 -6.18
N ARG A 60 -4.35 3.42 -5.84
CA ARG A 60 -5.00 4.38 -6.74
C ARG A 60 -4.08 5.55 -7.11
N VAL A 61 -3.33 6.08 -6.15
CA VAL A 61 -2.38 7.19 -6.39
C VAL A 61 -1.21 6.74 -7.27
N LEU A 62 -0.69 5.53 -7.06
CA LEU A 62 0.43 4.99 -7.81
C LEU A 62 0.10 4.70 -9.28
N ARG A 63 -1.17 4.38 -9.59
CA ARG A 63 -1.68 4.11 -10.94
C ARG A 63 -1.99 5.38 -11.75
N GLY A 64 -2.13 6.54 -11.10
CA GLY A 64 -2.55 7.80 -11.73
C GLY A 64 -4.06 8.00 -11.72
#